data_AF-A0AB35PBP8-F1
#
_entry.id   AF-A0AB35PBP8-F1
#
_cell.length_a   1.000
_cell.length_b   1.000
_cell.length_c   1.000
_cell.angle_alpha   90.00
_cell.angle_beta   90.00
_cell.angle_gamma   90.00
#
_symmetry.space_group_name_H-M   'P 1'
#
loop_
_entity.id
_entity.type
_entity.pdbx_description
1 polymer ?
#
loop_
_entity_poly.entity_id
_entity_poly.type
_entity_poly.pdbx_seq_one_letter_code
_entity_poly.pdbx_strand_id
1 'polypeptide(L)'
;MGDLADDCYETAMQEMFSIKEAVTKYTVNVPDQKVIDDIIQSFKDSPVDKSDKHECLARDILVTVAKRKTLSIKQKTRLVMVLVDRYTVGYECDYDL
;
A
#
# COMPACT_ATOMS: atom_id res chain seq x y z
N MET A 1 21.81 4.75 30.04
CA MET A 1 20.52 4.17 29.59
C MET A 1 19.84 5.16 28.63
N GLY A 2 20.51 5.48 27.51
CA GLY A 2 20.02 6.39 26.47
C GLY A 2 19.98 5.72 25.10
N ASP A 3 20.92 4.81 24.82
CA ASP A 3 21.04 4.10 23.52
C ASP A 3 19.77 3.41 23.03
N LEU A 4 19.11 2.58 23.85
CA LEU A 4 18.01 1.74 23.34
C LEU A 4 16.79 2.53 22.83
N ALA A 5 16.53 3.70 23.41
CA ALA A 5 15.41 4.54 22.99
C ALA A 5 15.74 5.31 21.70
N ASP A 6 16.99 5.75 21.56
CA ASP A 6 17.50 6.42 20.37
C ASP A 6 17.61 5.43 19.20
N ASP A 7 18.12 4.21 19.43
CA ASP A 7 18.19 3.15 18.43
C ASP A 7 16.80 2.73 17.92
N CYS A 8 15.81 2.60 18.81
CA CYS A 8 14.43 2.28 18.43
C CYS A 8 13.80 3.42 17.60
N TYR A 9 14.10 4.68 17.96
CA TYR A 9 13.61 5.84 17.23
C TYR A 9 14.23 5.94 15.83
N GLU A 10 15.55 5.74 15.72
CA GLU A 10 16.28 5.74 14.44
C GLU A 10 15.79 4.63 13.52
N THR A 11 15.58 3.41 14.05
CA THR A 11 15.06 2.28 13.29
C THR A 11 13.65 2.57 12.75
N ALA A 12 12.74 3.09 13.60
CA ALA A 12 11.39 3.45 13.18
C ALA A 12 11.38 4.56 12.11
N MET A 13 12.29 5.53 12.20
CA MET A 13 12.45 6.54 11.16
C MET A 13 12.91 5.93 9.84
N GLN A 14 13.94 5.08 9.86
CA GLN A 14 14.46 4.42 8.66
C GLN A 14 13.39 3.58 7.96
N GLU A 15 12.57 2.84 8.72
CA GLU A 15 11.43 2.09 8.18
C GLU A 15 10.40 3.01 7.53
N MET A 16 10.02 4.09 8.22
CA MET A 16 9.04 5.05 7.69
C MET A 16 9.53 5.71 6.39
N PHE A 17 10.83 6.06 6.30
CA PHE A 17 11.42 6.59 5.07
C PHE A 17 11.38 5.56 3.94
N SER A 18 11.75 4.32 4.22
CA SER A 18 11.75 3.22 3.24
C SER A 18 10.35 2.96 2.68
N ILE A 19 9.32 2.92 3.55
CA ILE A 19 7.92 2.76 3.15
C ILE A 19 7.48 3.94 2.26
N LYS A 20 7.83 5.17 2.63
CA LYS A 20 7.45 6.36 1.86
C LYS A 20 8.11 6.39 0.47
N GLU A 21 9.38 5.98 0.39
CA GLU A 21 10.09 5.85 -0.88
C GLU A 21 9.46 4.78 -1.77
N ALA A 22 9.15 3.59 -1.21
CA ALA A 22 8.46 2.52 -1.90
C ALA A 22 7.11 3.00 -2.47
N VAL A 23 6.27 3.63 -1.64
CA VAL A 23 4.97 4.17 -2.08
C VAL A 23 5.13 5.17 -3.22
N THR A 24 6.13 6.06 -3.14
CA THR A 24 6.41 7.05 -4.18
C THR A 24 6.87 6.36 -5.47
N LYS A 25 7.83 5.44 -5.37
CA LYS A 25 8.37 4.66 -6.49
C LYS A 25 7.26 3.93 -7.25
N TYR A 26 6.40 3.19 -6.55
CA TYR A 26 5.35 2.40 -7.22
C TYR A 26 4.20 3.26 -7.73
N THR A 27 3.85 4.35 -7.04
CA THR A 27 2.84 5.30 -7.53
C THR A 27 3.26 5.88 -8.89
N VAL A 28 4.55 6.20 -9.08
CA VAL A 28 5.07 6.79 -10.32
C VAL A 28 5.26 5.73 -11.40
N ASN A 29 5.85 4.58 -11.07
CA ASN A 29 6.37 3.65 -12.07
C ASN A 29 5.42 2.50 -12.43
N VAL A 30 4.50 2.10 -11.54
CA VAL A 30 3.59 0.98 -11.82
C VAL A 30 2.37 1.48 -12.58
N PRO A 31 1.98 0.86 -13.71
CA PRO A 31 0.76 1.23 -14.43
C PRO A 31 -0.51 1.13 -13.57
N ASP A 32 -1.45 2.04 -13.76
CA ASP A 32 -2.69 2.11 -12.98
C ASP A 32 -3.48 0.79 -12.98
N GLN A 33 -3.58 0.14 -14.14
CA GLN A 33 -4.29 -1.13 -14.26
C GLN A 33 -3.60 -2.24 -13.46
N LYS A 34 -2.25 -2.30 -13.46
CA LYS A 34 -1.50 -3.26 -12.66
C LYS A 34 -1.76 -3.06 -11.16
N VAL A 35 -1.72 -1.81 -10.68
CA VAL A 35 -2.06 -1.50 -9.27
C VAL A 35 -3.47 -1.98 -8.91
N ILE A 36 -4.44 -1.78 -9.80
CA ILE A 36 -5.83 -2.23 -9.61
C ILE A 36 -5.92 -3.76 -9.57
N ASP A 37 -5.24 -4.44 -10.48
CA ASP A 37 -5.27 -5.91 -10.56
C ASP A 37 -4.61 -6.52 -9.33
N ASP A 38 -3.47 -5.99 -8.89
CA ASP A 38 -2.72 -6.47 -7.74
C ASP A 38 -3.49 -6.28 -6.43
N ILE A 39 -4.16 -5.15 -6.23
CA ILE A 39 -4.97 -4.96 -5.01
C ILE A 39 -6.22 -5.86 -5.02
N ILE A 40 -6.85 -6.06 -6.18
CA ILE A 40 -7.97 -7.01 -6.32
C ILE A 40 -7.49 -8.42 -5.99
N GLN A 41 -6.32 -8.82 -6.49
CA GLN A 41 -5.75 -10.13 -6.21
C GLN A 41 -5.44 -10.28 -4.73
N SER A 42 -4.83 -9.28 -4.10
CA SER A 42 -4.56 -9.28 -2.66
C SER A 42 -5.84 -9.49 -1.84
N PHE A 43 -6.95 -8.85 -2.22
CA PHE A 43 -8.24 -8.98 -1.55
C PHE A 43 -8.95 -10.32 -1.80
N LYS A 44 -8.57 -11.05 -2.85
CA LYS A 44 -9.02 -12.44 -3.07
C LYS A 44 -8.25 -13.41 -2.19
N ASP A 45 -6.94 -13.22 -2.08
CA ASP A 45 -6.05 -14.12 -1.32
C ASP A 45 -6.23 -13.92 0.19
N SER A 46 -6.32 -12.67 0.63
CA SER A 46 -6.66 -12.29 2.00
C SER A 46 -7.81 -11.28 2.00
N PRO A 47 -9.02 -11.68 2.42
CA PRO A 47 -10.19 -10.81 2.41
C PRO A 47 -9.95 -9.47 3.13
N VAL A 48 -10.64 -8.44 2.67
CA VAL A 48 -10.58 -7.10 3.27
C VAL A 48 -10.86 -7.14 4.77
N ASP A 49 -9.94 -6.65 5.57
CA ASP A 49 -10.14 -6.41 7.00
C ASP A 49 -11.08 -5.21 7.16
N LYS A 50 -12.25 -5.48 7.74
CA LYS A 50 -13.29 -4.46 7.98
C LYS A 50 -12.97 -3.54 9.15
N SER A 51 -12.01 -3.90 10.00
CA SER A 51 -11.52 -3.06 11.08
C SER A 51 -10.46 -2.07 10.60
N ASP A 52 -9.76 -2.40 9.51
CA ASP A 52 -8.81 -1.49 8.86
C ASP A 52 -9.51 -0.50 7.92
N LYS A 53 -9.46 0.78 8.30
CA LYS A 53 -9.99 1.90 7.51
C LYS A 53 -9.26 2.08 6.19
N HIS A 54 -8.00 1.66 6.09
CA HIS A 54 -7.16 1.77 4.90
C HIS A 54 -7.63 0.80 3.84
N GLU A 55 -7.84 -0.46 4.20
CA GLU A 55 -8.37 -1.47 3.29
C GLU A 55 -9.82 -1.19 2.88
N CYS A 56 -10.66 -0.76 3.83
CA CYS A 56 -12.03 -0.34 3.52
C CYS A 56 -12.06 0.79 2.49
N LEU A 57 -11.20 1.80 2.65
CA LEU A 57 -11.10 2.89 1.68
C LEU A 57 -10.57 2.39 0.32
N ALA A 58 -9.58 1.50 0.30
CA ALA A 58 -9.07 0.91 -0.94
C ALA A 58 -10.17 0.13 -1.69
N ARG A 59 -10.98 -0.65 -0.97
CA ARG A 59 -12.17 -1.30 -1.54
C ARG A 59 -13.15 -0.30 -2.15
N ASP A 60 -13.46 0.78 -1.44
CA ASP A 60 -14.42 1.80 -1.93
C ASP A 60 -13.86 2.58 -3.14
N ILE A 61 -12.54 2.79 -3.18
CA ILE A 61 -11.84 3.30 -4.37
C ILE A 61 -12.02 2.35 -5.54
N LEU A 62 -11.80 1.05 -5.38
CA LEU A 62 -11.97 0.06 -6.45
C LEU A 62 -13.39 0.03 -6.99
N VAL A 63 -14.40 0.09 -6.12
CA VAL A 63 -15.81 0.20 -6.53
C VAL A 63 -16.06 1.48 -7.33
N THR A 64 -15.46 2.60 -6.93
CA THR A 64 -15.59 3.87 -7.63
C THR A 64 -14.91 3.84 -9.00
N VAL A 65 -13.70 3.29 -9.08
CA VAL A 65 -12.93 3.14 -10.33
C VAL A 65 -13.66 2.21 -11.30
N ALA A 66 -14.23 1.10 -10.82
CA ALA A 66 -15.02 0.19 -11.64
C ALA A 66 -16.20 0.89 -12.33
N LYS A 67 -16.85 1.85 -11.65
CA LYS A 67 -17.96 2.65 -12.15
C LYS A 67 -17.52 3.79 -13.08
N ARG A 68 -16.49 4.54 -12.70
CA ARG A 68 -16.07 5.77 -13.39
C ARG A 68 -14.98 5.57 -14.44
N LYS A 69 -14.37 4.39 -14.48
CA LYS A 69 -13.25 4.02 -15.37
C LYS A 69 -12.06 4.99 -15.31
N THR A 70 -11.88 5.65 -14.17
CA THR A 70 -10.81 6.62 -13.93
C THR A 70 -10.22 6.40 -12.54
N LEU A 71 -8.89 6.48 -12.44
CA LEU A 71 -8.14 6.41 -11.20
C LEU A 71 -7.34 7.71 -11.06
N SER A 72 -7.59 8.48 -10.02
CA SER A 72 -6.78 9.67 -9.73
C SER A 72 -5.46 9.29 -9.06
N ILE A 73 -4.45 10.16 -9.16
CA ILE A 73 -3.16 9.95 -8.50
C ILE A 73 -3.29 9.68 -6.99
N LYS A 74 -4.17 10.42 -6.30
CA LYS A 74 -4.43 10.23 -4.86
C LYS A 74 -5.03 8.86 -4.56
N GLN A 75 -5.94 8.39 -5.42
CA GLN A 75 -6.53 7.06 -5.27
C GLN A 75 -5.48 5.98 -5.54
N LYS A 76 -4.66 6.13 -6.58
CA LYS A 76 -3.55 5.23 -6.87
C LYS A 76 -2.58 5.12 -5.71
N THR A 77 -2.13 6.25 -5.16
CA THR A 77 -1.25 6.28 -3.98
C THR A 77 -1.88 5.50 -2.83
N ARG A 78 -3.20 5.66 -2.60
CA ARG A 78 -3.87 4.94 -1.53
C ARG A 78 -3.91 3.43 -1.75
N LEU A 79 -4.13 2.97 -2.98
CA LEU A 79 -4.08 1.54 -3.32
C LEU A 79 -2.66 0.98 -3.14
N VAL A 80 -1.65 1.72 -3.59
CA VAL A 80 -0.23 1.34 -3.41
C VAL A 80 0.14 1.24 -1.93
N MET A 81 -0.30 2.18 -1.08
CA MET A 81 -0.06 2.10 0.36
C MET A 81 -0.59 0.79 0.95
N VAL A 82 -1.82 0.39 0.60
CA VAL A 82 -2.39 -0.86 1.11
C VAL A 82 -1.63 -2.08 0.60
N LEU A 83 -1.13 -2.06 -0.65
CA LEU A 83 -0.29 -3.13 -1.16
C LEU A 83 1.03 -3.25 -0.39
N VAL A 84 1.68 -2.12 -0.07
CA VAL A 84 2.90 -2.10 0.74
C VAL A 84 2.62 -2.57 2.18
N ASP A 85 1.55 -2.09 2.81
CA ASP A 85 1.14 -2.53 4.15
C ASP A 85 0.82 -4.04 4.18
N ARG A 86 0.22 -4.58 3.12
CA ARG A 86 -0.01 -6.03 2.99
C ARG A 86 1.28 -6.80 2.76
N TYR A 87 2.25 -6.23 2.05
CA TYR A 87 3.55 -6.84 1.84
C TYR A 87 4.34 -6.99 3.15
N THR A 88 4.31 -5.98 4.02
CA THR A 88 5.00 -6.05 5.32
C THR A 88 4.43 -7.14 6.25
N VAL A 89 3.20 -7.61 6.00
CA VAL A 89 2.58 -8.74 6.71
C VAL A 89 2.58 -10.06 5.92
N GLY A 90 3.30 -10.12 4.79
CA GLY A 90 3.60 -11.36 4.06
C GLY A 90 2.87 -11.58 2.72
N TYR A 91 2.21 -10.57 2.16
CA TYR A 91 1.67 -10.65 0.80
C TYR A 91 2.76 -10.38 -0.25
N GLU A 92 3.05 -11.33 -1.13
CA GLU A 92 4.02 -11.11 -2.21
C GLU A 92 3.34 -10.46 -3.43
N CYS A 93 3.91 -9.36 -3.93
CA CYS A 93 3.57 -8.80 -5.23
C CYS A 93 4.83 -8.70 -6.09
N ASP A 94 4.68 -8.80 -7.43
CA ASP A 94 5.76 -8.67 -8.41
C ASP A 94 6.23 -7.21 -8.56
N TYR A 95 6.55 -6.60 -7.43
CA TYR A 95 7.17 -5.29 -7.32
C TYR A 95 8.62 -5.56 -6.92
N ASP A 96 9.58 -4.94 -7.63
CA ASP A 96 10.98 -4.96 -7.18
C ASP A 96 11.06 -4.17 -5.86
N LEU A 97 10.78 -4.86 -4.75
CA LEU A 97 10.81 -4.41 -3.35
C LEU A 97 12.19 -4.68 -2.76
#